data_AF-A0A6C0K4H1-F1
#
_entry.id   AF-A0A6C0K4H1-F1
#
_cell.length_a   1.000
_cell.length_b   1.000
_cell.length_c   1.000
_cell.angle_alpha   90.00
_cell.angle_beta   90.00
_cell.angle_gamma   90.00
#
_symmetry.space_group_name_H-M   'P 1'
#
loop_
_entity.id
_entity.type
_entity.pdbx_description
1 polymer ?
#
loop_
_entity_poly.entity_id
_entity_poly.type
_entity_poly.pdbx_seq_one_letter_code
_entity_poly.pdbx_strand_id
1 'polypeptide(L)'
;MSTTALISDAELQVTSAGFKSTLWIPEFGWRPDEAEAAEKPHNPQYLAALQAFLYFFVAGTQRAWVHLAAEMQAGKTGVLNALLRLVFSNCATLKITPDRVFVITGMNDNAWVKQTKERLPFGVRSGVAHNGGLGKIVRALDALHAASPLANILIVVDESHLASSTSNRPNSLIYSSVAKLCPPEHWHARGIRFMTISATDPAKAVAIDTSKLPISARIVQLKTTKAYQSVETLSAAGRLRKLEDYGDLHKPEGIAELQRAVSQFAEPRIHILRARYGKQQAVAAALCTAFPEAIVRPWDSTTRAESGGDDTSSGRVDEDINDLLKEKPTQHIFVILKNMFYASKTMYDRYVGVMWDRVGGKDDTNLQSLLGRACGYKKSSTTVIYTSSQTVTNYLTFWREVISGSAAPAGLDAARLDNKMPGQRVKAAAGGGAPTLRVAQTYAMPGGGGGGGDGGVVEPPARVKKNEDDYLAETHEFASFAEAKVWARRIHEPKQINGFYQTSTTGAAKTLRYDEVLAFCSGKKTAGLPKIDVGKSVNRLSVGYKDLSKADSAVFIIRRITRLK
;
A
#
# COMPACT_ATOMS: atom_id res chain seq x y z
N MET A 1 7.14 -35.73 -8.97
CA MET A 1 8.33 -35.69 -8.09
C MET A 1 7.96 -35.10 -6.74
N SER A 2 8.51 -35.62 -5.64
CA SER A 2 8.33 -35.04 -4.30
C SER A 2 9.08 -33.69 -4.19
N THR A 3 8.64 -32.81 -3.29
CA THR A 3 9.33 -31.52 -3.06
C THR A 3 10.79 -31.72 -2.68
N THR A 4 11.11 -32.77 -1.91
CA THR A 4 12.48 -33.11 -1.54
C THR A 4 13.34 -33.44 -2.76
N ALA A 5 12.83 -34.25 -3.70
CA ALA A 5 13.57 -34.56 -4.93
C ALA A 5 13.83 -33.31 -5.79
N LEU A 6 12.86 -32.39 -5.87
CA LEU A 6 13.02 -31.12 -6.58
C LEU A 6 14.04 -30.19 -5.90
N ILE A 7 14.14 -30.23 -4.57
CA ILE A 7 15.16 -29.48 -3.82
C ILE A 7 16.53 -30.06 -4.15
N SER A 8 16.72 -31.37 -4.03
CA SER A 8 18.01 -32.01 -4.30
C SER A 8 18.48 -31.76 -5.73
N ASP A 9 17.57 -31.78 -6.71
CA ASP A 9 17.88 -31.43 -8.10
C ASP A 9 18.30 -29.96 -8.24
N ALA A 10 17.56 -29.03 -7.61
CA ALA A 10 17.91 -27.61 -7.64
C ALA A 10 19.25 -27.31 -6.93
N GLU A 11 19.53 -27.97 -5.80
CA GLU A 11 20.81 -27.87 -5.09
C GLU A 11 21.97 -28.41 -5.93
N LEU A 12 21.75 -29.54 -6.63
CA LEU A 12 22.73 -30.10 -7.55
C LEU A 12 23.04 -29.13 -8.69
N GLN A 13 22.02 -28.45 -9.24
CA GLN A 13 22.22 -27.43 -10.28
C GLN A 13 23.01 -26.21 -9.75
N VAL A 14 22.69 -25.73 -8.55
CA VAL A 14 23.42 -24.61 -7.90
C VAL A 14 24.89 -24.99 -7.68
N THR A 15 25.15 -26.18 -7.14
CA THR A 15 26.50 -26.66 -6.84
C THR A 15 27.31 -26.99 -8.09
N SER A 16 26.70 -27.58 -9.10
CA SER A 16 27.32 -27.83 -10.41
C SER A 16 27.72 -26.53 -11.12
N ALA A 17 27.03 -25.43 -10.83
CA ALA A 17 27.37 -24.09 -11.32
C ALA A 17 28.46 -23.38 -10.49
N GLY A 18 29.06 -24.07 -9.50
CA GLY A 18 30.14 -23.54 -8.67
C GLY A 18 29.68 -22.68 -7.48
N PHE A 19 28.39 -22.71 -7.15
CA PHE A 19 27.84 -21.97 -6.00
C PHE A 19 27.55 -22.89 -4.82
N LYS A 20 27.62 -22.34 -3.60
CA LYS A 20 27.15 -23.02 -2.39
C LYS A 20 25.62 -23.00 -2.36
N SER A 21 25.00 -24.14 -2.08
CA SER A 21 23.56 -24.25 -1.80
C SER A 21 23.22 -24.11 -0.31
N THR A 22 24.21 -24.22 0.57
CA THR A 22 24.03 -24.11 2.03
C THR A 22 23.56 -22.72 2.43
N LEU A 23 22.59 -22.64 3.36
CA LEU A 23 22.01 -21.38 3.82
C LEU A 23 22.77 -20.72 4.99
N TRP A 24 23.79 -21.34 5.54
CA TRP A 24 24.46 -20.86 6.76
C TRP A 24 25.82 -20.28 6.43
N ILE A 25 26.00 -18.97 6.68
CA ILE A 25 27.33 -18.33 6.78
C ILE A 25 27.29 -17.25 7.89
N PRO A 26 28.09 -17.40 8.97
CA PRO A 26 28.20 -16.40 10.04
C PRO A 26 28.79 -15.04 9.60
N GLU A 27 29.57 -15.03 8.52
CA GLU A 27 30.50 -13.96 8.16
C GLU A 27 29.85 -12.73 7.49
N PHE A 28 28.57 -12.78 7.09
CA PHE A 28 27.94 -11.75 6.23
C PHE A 28 26.67 -11.12 6.82
N GLY A 29 26.75 -10.67 8.07
CA GLY A 29 25.79 -9.70 8.61
C GLY A 29 24.57 -10.29 9.33
N TRP A 30 24.66 -11.55 9.76
CA TRP A 30 23.85 -12.06 10.86
C TRP A 30 24.64 -11.87 12.15
N ARG A 31 23.99 -11.33 13.18
CA ARG A 31 24.56 -11.45 14.52
C ARG A 31 24.50 -12.93 14.93
N PRO A 32 25.45 -13.46 15.72
CA PRO A 32 25.46 -14.87 16.11
C PRO A 32 24.12 -15.35 16.70
N ASP A 33 23.49 -14.52 17.53
CA ASP A 33 22.17 -14.74 18.13
C ASP A 33 21.05 -14.81 17.08
N GLU A 34 21.14 -14.02 16.01
CA GLU A 34 20.14 -14.05 14.93
C GLU A 34 20.27 -15.29 14.06
N ALA A 35 21.48 -15.83 13.88
CA ALA A 35 21.70 -17.03 13.08
C ALA A 35 21.10 -18.28 13.73
N GLU A 36 21.18 -18.38 15.06
CA GLU A 36 20.55 -19.45 15.85
C GLU A 36 19.03 -19.28 15.92
N ALA A 37 18.55 -18.04 16.02
CA ALA A 37 17.12 -17.72 16.05
C ALA A 37 16.43 -17.76 14.66
N ALA A 38 17.20 -17.79 13.57
CA ALA A 38 16.66 -17.76 12.22
C ALA A 38 15.85 -19.03 11.92
N GLU A 39 14.54 -18.86 11.72
CA GLU A 39 13.64 -19.96 11.35
C GLU A 39 14.15 -20.64 10.06
N LYS A 40 14.25 -21.98 10.10
CA LYS A 40 14.58 -22.76 8.90
C LYS A 40 13.43 -22.60 7.89
N PRO A 41 13.72 -22.20 6.64
CA PRO A 41 12.66 -22.10 5.63
C PRO A 41 12.00 -23.46 5.43
N HIS A 42 10.69 -23.47 5.25
CA HIS A 42 10.01 -24.70 4.86
C HIS A 42 10.47 -25.15 3.47
N ASN A 43 10.43 -26.45 3.19
CA ASN A 43 10.86 -27.02 1.91
C ASN A 43 10.35 -26.25 0.67
N PRO A 44 9.06 -25.88 0.56
CA PRO A 44 8.59 -25.11 -0.60
C PRO A 44 9.19 -23.71 -0.70
N GLN A 45 9.48 -23.07 0.44
CA GLN A 45 10.12 -21.76 0.48
C GLN A 45 11.58 -21.85 0.02
N TYR A 46 12.29 -22.88 0.49
CA TYR A 46 13.67 -23.12 0.10
C TYR A 46 13.80 -23.48 -1.37
N LEU A 47 12.92 -24.34 -1.89
CA LEU A 47 12.85 -24.66 -3.32
C LEU A 47 12.63 -23.41 -4.17
N ALA A 48 11.68 -22.55 -3.80
CA ALA A 48 11.44 -21.29 -4.51
C ALA A 48 12.67 -20.35 -4.46
N ALA A 49 13.37 -20.31 -3.32
CA ALA A 49 14.60 -19.52 -3.20
C ALA A 49 15.74 -20.06 -4.09
N LEU A 50 15.92 -21.39 -4.15
CA LEU A 50 16.89 -22.04 -5.05
C LEU A 50 16.54 -21.74 -6.52
N GLN A 51 15.28 -21.85 -6.91
CA GLN A 51 14.83 -21.53 -8.27
C GLN A 51 15.09 -20.06 -8.63
N ALA A 52 14.79 -19.13 -7.72
CA ALA A 52 15.09 -17.71 -7.92
C ALA A 52 16.61 -17.49 -8.06
N PHE A 53 17.42 -18.15 -7.23
CA PHE A 53 18.87 -18.08 -7.30
C PHE A 53 19.41 -18.59 -8.65
N LEU A 54 18.94 -19.75 -9.13
CA LEU A 54 19.28 -20.30 -10.43
C LEU A 54 18.97 -19.30 -11.56
N TYR A 55 17.78 -18.69 -11.54
CA TYR A 55 17.41 -17.69 -12.53
C TYR A 55 18.18 -16.38 -12.42
N PHE A 56 18.75 -16.02 -11.26
CA PHE A 56 19.52 -14.80 -11.13
C PHE A 56 21.01 -14.96 -11.46
N PHE A 57 21.59 -16.13 -11.16
CA PHE A 57 23.04 -16.26 -11.04
C PHE A 57 23.65 -17.41 -11.84
N VAL A 58 22.90 -18.44 -12.23
CA VAL A 58 23.46 -19.59 -12.98
C VAL A 58 23.47 -19.32 -14.50
N ALA A 59 24.64 -19.50 -15.11
CA ALA A 59 24.85 -19.25 -16.53
C ALA A 59 23.82 -20.01 -17.40
N GLY A 60 23.37 -19.38 -18.49
CA GLY A 60 22.32 -19.91 -19.37
C GLY A 60 20.88 -19.66 -18.88
N THR A 61 20.66 -19.56 -17.56
CA THR A 61 19.34 -19.27 -16.98
C THR A 61 19.21 -17.85 -16.42
N GLN A 62 20.32 -17.13 -16.28
CA GLN A 62 20.37 -15.77 -15.73
C GLN A 62 19.36 -14.80 -16.36
N ARG A 63 18.69 -14.03 -15.51
CA ARG A 63 17.76 -12.96 -15.82
C ARG A 63 18.02 -11.80 -14.88
N ALA A 64 17.80 -10.58 -15.34
CA ALA A 64 17.79 -9.43 -14.44
C ALA A 64 16.48 -9.33 -13.64
N TRP A 65 15.43 -10.05 -14.05
CA TRP A 65 14.12 -9.95 -13.41
C TRP A 65 13.52 -11.33 -13.10
N VAL A 66 13.16 -11.54 -11.83
CA VAL A 66 12.41 -12.72 -11.38
C VAL A 66 11.17 -12.26 -10.62
N HIS A 67 10.03 -12.86 -10.93
CA HIS A 67 8.79 -12.64 -10.21
C HIS A 67 8.48 -13.84 -9.30
N LEU A 68 8.28 -13.60 -8.02
CA LEU A 68 7.77 -14.59 -7.08
C LEU A 68 6.25 -14.50 -6.99
N ALA A 69 5.58 -15.44 -7.64
CA ALA A 69 4.14 -15.65 -7.50
C ALA A 69 3.87 -16.50 -6.25
N ALA A 70 3.21 -15.93 -5.25
CA ALA A 70 2.99 -16.59 -3.97
C ALA A 70 1.66 -16.21 -3.34
N GLU A 71 0.84 -17.19 -2.94
CA GLU A 71 -0.46 -16.92 -2.33
C GLU A 71 -0.33 -16.05 -1.05
N MET A 72 -1.46 -15.48 -0.62
CA MET A 72 -1.53 -14.61 0.56
C MET A 72 -1.08 -15.39 1.81
N GLN A 73 -0.13 -14.83 2.57
CA GLN A 73 0.43 -15.51 3.75
C GLN A 73 1.08 -16.90 3.50
N ALA A 74 1.47 -17.23 2.27
CA ALA A 74 2.19 -18.49 1.96
C ALA A 74 3.65 -18.55 2.47
N GLY A 75 4.16 -17.47 3.08
CA GLY A 75 5.54 -17.40 3.59
C GLY A 75 6.55 -16.76 2.63
N LYS A 76 6.11 -15.73 1.88
CA LYS A 76 6.95 -14.92 0.98
C LYS A 76 8.25 -14.44 1.62
N THR A 77 8.19 -13.90 2.84
CA THR A 77 9.36 -13.42 3.58
C THR A 77 10.36 -14.54 3.85
N GLY A 78 9.90 -15.78 4.05
CA GLY A 78 10.76 -16.95 4.20
C GLY A 78 11.55 -17.28 2.93
N VAL A 79 10.92 -17.15 1.75
CA VAL A 79 11.61 -17.26 0.45
C VAL A 79 12.68 -16.18 0.32
N LEU A 80 12.34 -14.93 0.61
CA LEU A 80 13.27 -13.81 0.54
C LEU A 80 14.47 -14.02 1.48
N ASN A 81 14.23 -14.42 2.73
CA ASN A 81 15.29 -14.70 3.69
C ASN A 81 16.20 -15.84 3.17
N ALA A 82 15.63 -16.96 2.72
CA ALA A 82 16.39 -18.05 2.14
C ALA A 82 17.22 -17.62 0.90
N LEU A 83 16.65 -16.80 0.01
CA LEU A 83 17.37 -16.26 -1.14
C LEU A 83 18.55 -15.38 -0.72
N LEU A 84 18.36 -14.48 0.22
CA LEU A 84 19.45 -13.62 0.72
C LEU A 84 20.56 -14.43 1.38
N ARG A 85 20.19 -15.49 2.11
CA ARG A 85 21.15 -16.44 2.69
C ARG A 85 21.96 -17.16 1.60
N LEU A 86 21.34 -17.59 0.50
CA LEU A 86 22.05 -18.14 -0.66
C LEU A 86 22.99 -17.10 -1.30
N VAL A 87 22.52 -15.86 -1.48
CA VAL A 87 23.33 -14.76 -2.05
C VAL A 87 24.56 -14.49 -1.19
N PHE A 88 24.38 -14.33 0.12
CA PHE A 88 25.50 -14.07 1.03
C PHE A 88 26.41 -15.27 1.20
N SER A 89 25.86 -16.49 1.06
CA SER A 89 26.69 -17.69 1.04
C SER A 89 27.69 -17.72 -0.12
N ASN A 90 27.40 -16.93 -1.14
CA ASN A 90 28.19 -16.79 -2.37
C ASN A 90 28.70 -15.36 -2.56
N CYS A 91 28.79 -14.54 -1.50
CA CYS A 91 29.10 -13.11 -1.59
C CYS A 91 30.44 -12.83 -2.29
N ALA A 92 31.47 -13.66 -2.06
CA ALA A 92 32.78 -13.50 -2.70
C ALA A 92 32.69 -13.61 -4.24
N THR A 93 31.90 -14.57 -4.72
CA THR A 93 31.71 -14.82 -6.16
C THR A 93 30.75 -13.79 -6.78
N LEU A 94 29.62 -13.52 -6.10
CA LEU A 94 28.57 -12.64 -6.61
C LEU A 94 28.89 -11.15 -6.45
N LYS A 95 29.77 -10.80 -5.51
CA LYS A 95 30.10 -9.42 -5.12
C LYS A 95 28.86 -8.60 -4.70
N ILE A 96 27.84 -9.28 -4.16
CA ILE A 96 26.61 -8.68 -3.62
C ILE A 96 26.71 -8.68 -2.10
N THR A 97 27.15 -7.54 -1.55
CA THR A 97 27.22 -7.29 -0.11
C THR A 97 25.88 -6.77 0.44
N PRO A 98 25.65 -6.80 1.77
CA PRO A 98 24.38 -6.37 2.35
C PRO A 98 23.93 -4.94 2.00
N ASP A 99 24.88 -4.00 1.84
CA ASP A 99 24.63 -2.62 1.41
C ASP A 99 24.20 -2.48 -0.06
N ARG A 100 24.31 -3.56 -0.85
CA ARG A 100 23.82 -3.66 -2.23
C ARG A 100 22.49 -4.41 -2.35
N VAL A 101 21.83 -4.69 -1.23
CA VAL A 101 20.51 -5.31 -1.18
C VAL A 101 19.48 -4.30 -0.69
N PHE A 102 18.42 -4.11 -1.47
CA PHE A 102 17.32 -3.22 -1.13
C PHE A 102 16.00 -3.98 -1.14
N VAL A 103 15.23 -3.89 -0.05
CA VAL A 103 13.92 -4.53 0.07
C VAL A 103 12.87 -3.45 0.28
N ILE A 104 12.03 -3.23 -0.72
CA ILE A 104 11.15 -2.09 -0.78
C ILE A 104 9.69 -2.48 -0.98
N THR A 105 8.79 -1.55 -0.63
CA THR A 105 7.38 -1.64 -1.00
C THR A 105 6.83 -0.28 -1.42
N GLY A 106 5.84 -0.28 -2.31
CA GLY A 106 5.09 0.92 -2.71
C GLY A 106 4.10 1.44 -1.66
N MET A 107 3.91 0.70 -0.57
CA MET A 107 2.97 1.06 0.50
C MET A 107 3.55 2.07 1.48
N ASN A 108 2.69 2.79 2.18
CA ASN A 108 3.06 3.54 3.39
C ASN A 108 2.71 2.72 4.63
N ASP A 109 3.64 1.87 5.07
CA ASP A 109 3.41 0.98 6.22
C ASP A 109 4.66 0.81 7.10
N ASN A 110 4.65 1.47 8.26
CA ASN A 110 5.72 1.35 9.26
C ASN A 110 5.74 -0.01 9.95
N ALA A 111 4.58 -0.68 10.07
CA ALA A 111 4.51 -2.03 10.65
C ALA A 111 5.17 -3.04 9.72
N TRP A 112 4.93 -2.92 8.40
CA TRP A 112 5.65 -3.71 7.39
C TRP A 112 7.17 -3.49 7.48
N VAL A 113 7.63 -2.23 7.62
CA VAL A 113 9.08 -1.95 7.75
C VAL A 113 9.65 -2.61 8.99
N LYS A 114 9.00 -2.45 10.15
CA LYS A 114 9.45 -3.05 11.41
C LYS A 114 9.54 -4.57 11.29
N GLN A 115 8.46 -5.20 10.86
CA GLN A 115 8.38 -6.66 10.72
C GLN A 115 9.36 -7.22 9.68
N THR A 116 9.50 -6.54 8.53
CA THR A 116 10.45 -6.95 7.49
C THR A 116 11.88 -6.82 7.99
N LYS A 117 12.23 -5.74 8.71
CA LYS A 117 13.55 -5.61 9.32
C LYS A 117 13.82 -6.73 10.32
N GLU A 118 12.90 -7.00 11.24
CA GLU A 118 13.04 -8.07 12.25
C GLU A 118 13.28 -9.46 11.64
N ARG A 119 12.67 -9.73 10.46
CA ARG A 119 12.77 -11.03 9.78
C ARG A 119 13.94 -11.16 8.81
N LEU A 120 14.64 -10.06 8.52
CA LEU A 120 15.76 -10.03 7.57
C LEU A 120 17.10 -9.91 8.31
N PRO A 121 18.20 -10.36 7.69
CA PRO A 121 19.55 -10.22 8.23
C PRO A 121 19.84 -8.78 8.66
N PHE A 122 20.51 -8.57 9.80
CA PHE A 122 20.84 -7.24 10.32
C PHE A 122 21.48 -6.33 9.26
N GLY A 123 22.44 -6.85 8.49
CA GLY A 123 23.14 -6.10 7.44
C GLY A 123 22.25 -5.53 6.32
N VAL A 124 21.06 -6.10 6.10
CA VAL A 124 20.12 -5.67 5.03
C VAL A 124 19.11 -4.64 5.53
N ARG A 125 18.95 -4.49 6.85
CA ARG A 125 17.87 -3.68 7.45
C ARG A 125 17.95 -2.20 7.07
N SER A 126 19.13 -1.67 6.74
CA SER A 126 19.31 -0.30 6.24
C SER A 126 18.71 -0.11 4.84
N GLY A 127 18.70 -1.17 4.03
CA GLY A 127 18.09 -1.23 2.69
C GLY A 127 16.58 -1.52 2.68
N VAL A 128 15.94 -1.65 3.85
CA VAL A 128 14.49 -1.88 3.95
C VAL A 128 13.74 -0.55 4.00
N ALA A 129 12.91 -0.28 2.99
CA ALA A 129 12.17 0.98 2.87
C ALA A 129 10.76 0.83 2.27
N HIS A 130 9.80 1.47 2.91
CA HIS A 130 8.48 1.69 2.32
C HIS A 130 8.47 3.00 1.50
N ASN A 131 7.32 3.38 0.96
CA ASN A 131 7.17 4.54 0.08
C ASN A 131 7.73 5.87 0.63
N GLY A 132 7.61 6.13 1.93
CA GLY A 132 8.19 7.32 2.59
C GLY A 132 9.72 7.30 2.66
N GLY A 133 10.34 6.13 2.58
CA GLY A 133 11.79 5.92 2.67
C GLY A 133 12.52 5.77 1.33
N LEU A 134 11.81 5.68 0.20
CA LEU A 134 12.42 5.40 -1.11
C LEU A 134 13.49 6.42 -1.52
N GLY A 135 13.35 7.69 -1.12
CA GLY A 135 14.39 8.71 -1.38
C GLY A 135 15.73 8.42 -0.70
N LYS A 136 15.73 7.68 0.42
CA LYS A 136 16.98 7.22 1.05
C LYS A 136 17.65 6.13 0.21
N ILE A 137 16.85 5.25 -0.40
CA ILE A 137 17.36 4.20 -1.30
C ILE A 137 17.97 4.81 -2.56
N VAL A 138 17.32 5.82 -3.16
CA VAL A 138 17.89 6.54 -4.32
C VAL A 138 19.25 7.13 -3.99
N ARG A 139 19.39 7.82 -2.83
CA ARG A 139 20.68 8.36 -2.40
C ARG A 139 21.74 7.29 -2.17
N ALA A 140 21.36 6.12 -1.65
CA ALA A 140 22.28 5.00 -1.49
C ALA A 140 22.75 4.47 -2.85
N LEU A 141 21.86 4.35 -3.84
CA LEU A 141 22.21 3.97 -5.21
C LEU A 141 23.14 4.99 -5.86
N ASP A 142 22.87 6.30 -5.70
CA ASP A 142 23.74 7.38 -6.20
C ASP A 142 25.14 7.31 -5.56
N ALA A 143 25.21 7.09 -4.24
CA ALA A 143 26.48 6.96 -3.52
C ALA A 143 27.30 5.75 -3.99
N LEU A 144 26.64 4.60 -4.19
CA LEU A 144 27.29 3.41 -4.76
C LEU A 144 27.84 3.68 -6.17
N HIS A 145 27.07 4.39 -7.01
CA HIS A 145 27.48 4.77 -8.36
C HIS A 145 28.65 5.75 -8.37
N ALA A 146 28.64 6.73 -7.45
CA ALA A 146 29.72 7.71 -7.32
C ALA A 146 31.06 7.06 -6.94
N ALA A 147 31.02 5.99 -6.15
CA ALA A 147 32.22 5.23 -5.78
C ALA A 147 32.69 4.30 -6.91
N SER A 148 31.77 3.75 -7.71
CA SER A 148 32.09 2.81 -8.78
C SER A 148 30.88 2.62 -9.72
N PRO A 149 31.06 2.25 -11.00
CA PRO A 149 29.93 1.93 -11.87
C PRO A 149 28.95 0.97 -11.20
N LEU A 150 27.66 1.32 -11.26
CA LEU A 150 26.59 0.61 -10.55
C LEU A 150 26.56 -0.88 -10.98
N ALA A 151 26.76 -1.79 -10.04
CA ALA A 151 26.87 -3.22 -10.31
C ALA A 151 26.53 -4.08 -9.08
N ASN A 152 26.20 -5.36 -9.30
CA ASN A 152 25.98 -6.39 -8.28
C ASN A 152 24.96 -5.96 -7.23
N ILE A 153 23.75 -5.62 -7.69
CA ILE A 153 22.66 -5.10 -6.86
C ILE A 153 21.48 -6.04 -6.92
N LEU A 154 20.85 -6.28 -5.77
CA LEU A 154 19.58 -6.98 -5.68
C LEU A 154 18.51 -6.05 -5.10
N ILE A 155 17.50 -5.72 -5.90
CA ILE A 155 16.33 -4.94 -5.47
C ILE A 155 15.12 -5.87 -5.40
N VAL A 156 14.51 -5.98 -4.23
CA VAL A 156 13.30 -6.76 -4.00
C VAL A 156 12.13 -5.80 -3.78
N VAL A 157 11.08 -5.93 -4.58
CA VAL A 157 9.87 -5.12 -4.51
C VAL A 157 8.72 -5.98 -4.02
N ASP A 158 8.39 -5.86 -2.74
CA ASP A 158 7.24 -6.51 -2.12
C ASP A 158 5.95 -5.72 -2.36
N GLU A 159 4.85 -6.45 -2.45
CA GLU A 159 3.55 -5.95 -2.91
C GLU A 159 3.66 -5.22 -4.25
N SER A 160 4.33 -5.87 -5.22
CA SER A 160 4.70 -5.27 -6.50
C SER A 160 3.50 -4.88 -7.37
N HIS A 161 2.31 -5.38 -7.08
CA HIS A 161 1.06 -4.95 -7.74
C HIS A 161 0.73 -3.47 -7.46
N LEU A 162 1.17 -2.94 -6.30
CA LEU A 162 1.13 -1.51 -5.99
C LEU A 162 2.27 -0.73 -6.65
N ALA A 163 3.26 -1.46 -7.19
CA ALA A 163 4.48 -0.97 -7.83
C ALA A 163 4.48 -1.14 -9.37
N SER A 164 3.42 -1.66 -10.00
CA SER A 164 3.36 -1.92 -11.45
C SER A 164 2.78 -0.78 -12.32
N SER A 165 2.09 0.20 -11.75
CA SER A 165 1.64 1.39 -12.50
C SER A 165 2.80 2.33 -12.85
N THR A 166 2.89 2.81 -14.09
CA THR A 166 3.96 3.73 -14.53
C THR A 166 4.13 4.99 -13.67
N SER A 167 3.04 5.42 -13.01
CA SER A 167 3.00 6.59 -12.13
C SER A 167 3.31 6.33 -10.64
N ASN A 168 3.55 5.09 -10.20
CA ASN A 168 3.85 4.86 -8.78
C ASN A 168 5.31 5.18 -8.44
N ARG A 169 5.56 5.33 -7.14
CA ARG A 169 6.86 5.75 -6.62
C ARG A 169 7.97 4.72 -6.73
N PRO A 170 7.77 3.41 -6.52
CA PRO A 170 8.82 2.43 -6.82
C PRO A 170 9.29 2.48 -8.28
N ASN A 171 8.36 2.57 -9.25
CA ASN A 171 8.73 2.71 -10.64
C ASN A 171 9.41 4.06 -10.93
N SER A 172 8.78 5.17 -10.53
CA SER A 172 9.29 6.52 -10.82
C SER A 172 10.56 6.91 -10.05
N LEU A 173 10.82 6.32 -8.89
CA LEU A 173 11.99 6.65 -8.06
C LEU A 173 13.07 5.57 -8.09
N ILE A 174 12.74 4.28 -8.08
CA ILE A 174 13.77 3.24 -7.96
C ILE A 174 14.15 2.74 -9.35
N TYR A 175 13.18 2.24 -10.13
CA TYR A 175 13.46 1.77 -11.49
C TYR A 175 14.07 2.89 -12.34
N SER A 176 13.45 4.08 -12.37
CA SER A 176 13.99 5.23 -13.13
C SER A 176 15.37 5.66 -12.68
N SER A 177 15.65 5.65 -11.36
CA SER A 177 16.99 6.00 -10.87
C SER A 177 18.02 4.95 -11.28
N VAL A 178 17.71 3.67 -11.16
CA VAL A 178 18.61 2.60 -11.62
C VAL A 178 18.85 2.70 -13.12
N ALA A 179 17.80 2.91 -13.93
CA ALA A 179 17.91 3.07 -15.38
C ALA A 179 18.72 4.30 -15.79
N LYS A 180 18.65 5.39 -15.01
CA LYS A 180 19.46 6.59 -15.20
C LYS A 180 20.94 6.34 -14.88
N LEU A 181 21.23 5.58 -13.83
CA LEU A 181 22.61 5.28 -13.37
C LEU A 181 23.27 4.16 -14.18
N CYS A 182 22.47 3.23 -14.70
CA CYS A 182 22.88 2.13 -15.56
C CYS A 182 21.75 1.81 -16.53
N PRO A 183 21.95 2.00 -17.85
CA PRO A 183 20.93 1.64 -18.84
C PRO A 183 20.49 0.16 -18.75
N PRO A 184 19.19 -0.16 -18.98
CA PRO A 184 18.65 -1.51 -18.84
C PRO A 184 19.38 -2.63 -19.59
N GLU A 185 19.92 -2.34 -20.78
CA GLU A 185 20.70 -3.25 -21.61
C GLU A 185 21.98 -3.75 -20.91
N HIS A 186 22.47 -3.02 -19.91
CA HIS A 186 23.67 -3.38 -19.15
C HIS A 186 23.37 -4.09 -17.83
N TRP A 187 22.11 -4.17 -17.39
CA TRP A 187 21.76 -4.71 -16.07
C TRP A 187 22.21 -6.15 -15.88
N HIS A 188 22.05 -6.97 -16.92
CA HIS A 188 22.47 -8.36 -16.89
C HIS A 188 23.98 -8.47 -16.64
N ALA A 189 24.79 -7.84 -17.50
CA ALA A 189 26.25 -7.84 -17.45
C ALA A 189 26.82 -7.17 -16.19
N ARG A 190 26.11 -6.18 -15.64
CA ARG A 190 26.48 -5.49 -14.41
C ARG A 190 25.98 -6.17 -13.14
N GLY A 191 25.32 -7.33 -13.21
CA GLY A 191 24.84 -7.99 -11.99
C GLY A 191 23.69 -7.24 -11.29
N ILE A 192 22.94 -6.36 -11.97
CA ILE A 192 21.76 -5.69 -11.42
C ILE A 192 20.56 -6.62 -11.57
N ARG A 193 19.86 -6.89 -10.46
CA ARG A 193 18.79 -7.88 -10.35
C ARG A 193 17.58 -7.30 -9.62
N PHE A 194 16.39 -7.64 -10.11
CA PHE A 194 15.10 -7.25 -9.56
C PHE A 194 14.27 -8.50 -9.24
N MET A 195 13.79 -8.57 -8.00
CA MET A 195 12.79 -9.55 -7.59
C MET A 195 11.48 -8.82 -7.31
N THR A 196 10.38 -9.17 -7.97
CA THR A 196 9.05 -8.68 -7.61
C THR A 196 8.26 -9.76 -6.89
N ILE A 197 7.51 -9.39 -5.85
CA ILE A 197 6.69 -10.32 -5.09
C ILE A 197 5.26 -9.82 -5.07
N SER A 198 4.30 -10.68 -5.44
CA SER A 198 2.87 -10.35 -5.44
C SER A 198 2.03 -11.55 -5.06
N ALA A 199 0.99 -11.31 -4.26
CA ALA A 199 0.01 -12.32 -3.87
C ALA A 199 -1.32 -12.21 -4.61
N THR A 200 -1.64 -11.01 -5.06
CA THR A 200 -2.95 -10.66 -5.61
C THR A 200 -2.90 -10.43 -7.11
N ASP A 201 -1.75 -10.09 -7.66
CA ASP A 201 -1.61 -9.81 -9.09
C ASP A 201 -0.17 -10.08 -9.58
N PRO A 202 0.24 -11.35 -9.72
CA PRO A 202 1.53 -11.67 -10.33
C PRO A 202 1.56 -11.31 -11.82
N ALA A 203 0.40 -11.27 -12.50
CA ALA A 203 0.36 -10.97 -13.93
C ALA A 203 0.65 -9.51 -14.26
N LYS A 204 0.33 -8.53 -13.40
CA LYS A 204 0.82 -7.15 -13.59
C LYS A 204 2.32 -6.99 -13.38
N ALA A 205 2.94 -7.84 -12.57
CA ALA A 205 4.39 -7.87 -12.45
C ALA A 205 5.06 -8.52 -13.67
N VAL A 206 4.34 -9.44 -14.34
CA VAL A 206 4.74 -10.08 -15.60
C VAL A 206 4.43 -9.19 -16.82
N ALA A 207 3.36 -8.39 -16.75
CA ALA A 207 2.92 -7.41 -17.75
C ALA A 207 3.59 -6.04 -17.57
N ILE A 208 4.62 -5.93 -16.72
CA ILE A 208 5.62 -4.87 -16.87
C ILE A 208 6.11 -5.03 -18.30
N ASP A 209 5.75 -4.07 -19.14
CA ASP A 209 5.93 -4.07 -20.58
C ASP A 209 7.31 -4.62 -20.98
N THR A 210 7.38 -5.93 -21.22
CA THR A 210 8.62 -6.64 -21.57
C THR A 210 9.09 -6.26 -22.96
N SER A 211 8.31 -5.45 -23.71
CA SER A 211 8.78 -4.83 -24.95
C SER A 211 9.66 -3.59 -24.69
N LYS A 212 9.59 -3.00 -23.49
CA LYS A 212 10.44 -1.87 -23.04
C LYS A 212 11.57 -2.28 -22.09
N LEU A 213 11.52 -3.49 -21.55
CA LEU A 213 12.62 -4.10 -20.82
C LEU A 213 13.28 -5.13 -21.73
N PRO A 214 14.58 -5.03 -22.04
CA PRO A 214 15.26 -5.99 -22.91
C PRO A 214 15.42 -7.41 -22.30
N ILE A 215 14.60 -7.79 -21.31
CA ILE A 215 14.86 -8.91 -20.41
C ILE A 215 13.55 -9.67 -20.12
N SER A 216 13.48 -10.94 -20.54
CA SER A 216 12.38 -11.85 -20.22
C SER A 216 12.33 -12.15 -18.72
N ALA A 217 11.29 -11.65 -18.02
CA ALA A 217 11.08 -12.00 -16.62
C ALA A 217 10.78 -13.49 -16.46
N ARG A 218 11.33 -14.13 -15.41
CA ARG A 218 11.00 -15.52 -15.04
C ARG A 218 10.07 -15.54 -13.83
N ILE A 219 9.06 -16.40 -13.87
CA ILE A 219 8.15 -16.60 -12.74
C ILE A 219 8.64 -17.79 -11.93
N VAL A 220 8.84 -17.57 -10.64
CA VAL A 220 9.03 -18.61 -9.63
C VAL A 220 7.73 -18.70 -8.83
N GLN A 221 7.17 -19.90 -8.74
CA GLN A 221 5.96 -20.14 -7.96
C GLN A 221 6.33 -20.68 -6.58
N LEU A 222 5.85 -20.02 -5.52
CA LEU A 222 5.87 -20.60 -4.19
C LEU A 222 4.71 -21.60 -4.05
N LYS A 223 5.04 -22.89 -4.07
CA LYS A 223 4.05 -23.96 -3.81
C LYS A 223 3.66 -23.97 -2.33
N THR A 224 2.38 -24.19 -2.07
CA THR A 224 1.83 -24.38 -0.72
C THR A 224 1.68 -25.86 -0.40
N THR A 225 1.65 -26.25 0.88
CA THR A 225 1.41 -27.64 1.29
C THR A 225 -0.07 -27.87 1.64
N LYS A 226 -0.48 -29.12 1.84
CA LYS A 226 -1.86 -29.45 2.28
C LYS A 226 -2.27 -28.79 3.61
N ALA A 227 -1.30 -28.37 4.43
CA ALA A 227 -1.56 -27.69 5.70
C ALA A 227 -1.83 -26.18 5.54
N TYR A 228 -1.68 -25.64 4.32
CA TYR A 228 -1.99 -24.26 4.01
C TYR A 228 -3.47 -24.08 3.71
N GLN A 229 -4.10 -23.10 4.34
CA GLN A 229 -5.46 -22.69 4.06
C GLN A 229 -5.45 -21.62 2.94
N SER A 230 -5.95 -21.99 1.76
CA SER A 230 -6.12 -21.09 0.61
C SER A 230 -7.55 -20.53 0.52
N VAL A 231 -7.75 -19.53 -0.33
CA VAL A 231 -9.09 -19.04 -0.70
C VAL A 231 -9.96 -20.19 -1.26
N GLU A 232 -9.36 -21.10 -2.03
CA GLU A 232 -10.06 -22.27 -2.57
C GLU A 232 -10.52 -23.23 -1.47
N THR A 233 -9.66 -23.54 -0.51
CA THR A 233 -10.03 -24.40 0.62
C THR A 233 -11.10 -23.76 1.51
N LEU A 234 -11.05 -22.44 1.71
CA LEU A 234 -12.10 -21.70 2.43
C LEU A 234 -13.44 -21.76 1.70
N SER A 235 -13.42 -21.59 0.37
CA SER A 235 -14.61 -21.69 -0.48
C SER A 235 -15.21 -23.10 -0.44
N ALA A 236 -14.38 -24.13 -0.66
CA ALA A 236 -14.80 -25.53 -0.66
C ALA A 236 -15.38 -25.98 0.70
N ALA A 237 -14.89 -25.40 1.80
CA ALA A 237 -15.41 -25.65 3.14
C ALA A 237 -16.71 -24.88 3.47
N GLY A 238 -17.28 -24.11 2.52
CA GLY A 238 -18.48 -23.31 2.76
C GLY A 238 -18.27 -22.13 3.72
N ARG A 239 -17.02 -21.69 3.91
CA ARG A 239 -16.64 -20.65 4.88
C ARG A 239 -16.61 -19.24 4.29
N LEU A 240 -16.69 -19.12 2.96
CA LEU A 240 -16.83 -17.83 2.28
C LEU A 240 -18.31 -17.55 2.01
N ARG A 241 -18.80 -16.41 2.52
CA ARG A 241 -20.16 -15.92 2.29
C ARG A 241 -20.10 -14.64 1.47
N LYS A 242 -21.04 -14.50 0.54
CA LYS A 242 -21.12 -13.34 -0.34
C LYS A 242 -21.67 -12.17 0.45
N LEU A 243 -20.88 -11.12 0.61
CA LEU A 243 -21.33 -9.94 1.35
C LEU A 243 -22.48 -9.23 0.62
N GLU A 244 -22.52 -9.34 -0.71
CA GLU A 244 -23.53 -8.77 -1.59
C GLU A 244 -24.96 -9.26 -1.28
N ASP A 245 -25.12 -10.48 -0.77
CA ASP A 245 -26.42 -11.09 -0.48
C ASP A 245 -27.05 -10.51 0.81
N TYR A 246 -26.25 -9.94 1.72
CA TYR A 246 -26.67 -9.57 3.07
C TYR A 246 -26.52 -8.08 3.39
N GLY A 247 -25.77 -7.34 2.56
CA GLY A 247 -25.60 -5.89 2.70
C GLY A 247 -24.64 -5.44 3.81
N ASP A 248 -24.73 -4.16 4.17
CA ASP A 248 -23.84 -3.53 5.15
C ASP A 248 -24.35 -3.76 6.59
N LEU A 249 -23.44 -3.95 7.57
CA LEU A 249 -23.76 -4.17 9.00
C LEU A 249 -24.50 -3.04 9.73
N HIS A 250 -24.74 -1.89 9.10
CA HIS A 250 -25.57 -0.83 9.70
C HIS A 250 -27.04 -0.95 9.30
N LYS A 251 -27.38 -1.99 8.52
CA LYS A 251 -28.73 -2.29 8.08
C LYS A 251 -29.27 -3.54 8.79
N PRO A 252 -30.59 -3.66 8.96
CA PRO A 252 -31.20 -4.80 9.65
C PRO A 252 -30.83 -6.16 9.04
N GLU A 253 -30.74 -6.26 7.72
CA GLU A 253 -30.47 -7.52 7.02
C GLU A 253 -29.05 -8.04 7.33
N GLY A 254 -28.07 -7.14 7.34
CA GLY A 254 -26.68 -7.48 7.67
C GLY A 254 -26.52 -7.91 9.13
N ILE A 255 -27.24 -7.27 10.06
CA ILE A 255 -27.25 -7.66 11.47
C ILE A 255 -27.94 -9.01 11.68
N ALA A 256 -29.08 -9.26 11.03
CA ALA A 256 -29.78 -10.53 11.13
C ALA A 256 -28.91 -11.69 10.62
N GLU A 257 -28.20 -11.51 9.50
CA GLU A 257 -27.24 -12.50 9.01
C GLU A 257 -26.06 -12.69 9.98
N LEU A 258 -25.54 -11.61 10.56
CA LEU A 258 -24.47 -11.71 11.56
C LEU A 258 -24.94 -12.52 12.79
N GLN A 259 -26.16 -12.30 13.29
CA GLN A 259 -26.74 -13.10 14.38
C GLN A 259 -26.81 -14.58 14.01
N ARG A 260 -27.29 -14.90 12.80
CA ARG A 260 -27.32 -16.28 12.29
C ARG A 260 -25.93 -16.91 12.16
N ALA A 261 -24.91 -16.11 11.87
CA ALA A 261 -23.54 -16.59 11.78
C ALA A 261 -22.92 -16.83 13.16
N VAL A 262 -23.17 -15.91 14.10
CA VAL A 262 -22.65 -15.98 15.47
C VAL A 262 -23.28 -17.16 16.23
N SER A 263 -24.56 -17.46 16.00
CA SER A 263 -25.25 -18.58 16.65
C SER A 263 -24.73 -19.97 16.26
N GLN A 264 -23.89 -20.07 15.23
CA GLN A 264 -23.26 -21.34 14.81
C GLN A 264 -22.10 -21.75 15.73
N PHE A 265 -21.62 -20.85 16.58
CA PHE A 265 -20.53 -21.12 17.50
C PHE A 265 -21.08 -21.49 18.88
N ALA A 266 -20.84 -22.72 19.31
CA ALA A 266 -21.26 -23.21 20.63
C ALA A 266 -20.54 -22.49 21.79
N GLU A 267 -19.36 -21.94 21.53
CA GLU A 267 -18.58 -21.17 22.50
C GLU A 267 -18.45 -19.71 22.02
N PRO A 268 -18.31 -18.76 22.95
CA PRO A 268 -18.00 -17.37 22.63
C PRO A 268 -16.79 -17.23 21.70
N ARG A 269 -16.85 -16.25 20.79
CA ARG A 269 -15.81 -15.97 19.80
C ARG A 269 -15.52 -14.48 19.68
N ILE A 270 -14.36 -14.19 19.09
CA ILE A 270 -14.01 -12.85 18.63
C ILE A 270 -14.50 -12.71 17.19
N HIS A 271 -15.20 -11.62 16.87
CA HIS A 271 -15.75 -11.33 15.56
C HIS A 271 -15.13 -10.02 15.06
N ILE A 272 -14.49 -10.06 13.90
CA ILE A 272 -13.76 -8.94 13.33
C ILE A 272 -14.59 -8.34 12.20
N LEU A 273 -14.99 -7.09 12.35
CA LEU A 273 -15.95 -6.43 11.47
C LEU A 273 -15.34 -5.16 10.86
N ARG A 274 -15.60 -4.92 9.58
CA ARG A 274 -15.28 -3.66 8.90
C ARG A 274 -16.56 -2.97 8.50
N ALA A 275 -16.87 -1.88 9.20
CA ALA A 275 -17.99 -1.03 8.82
C ALA A 275 -17.71 -0.31 7.49
N ARG A 276 -18.77 -0.01 6.75
CA ARG A 276 -18.73 0.97 5.66
C ARG A 276 -18.18 2.30 6.17
N TYR A 277 -17.49 3.02 5.30
CA TYR A 277 -16.87 4.30 5.66
C TYR A 277 -17.91 5.27 6.26
N GLY A 278 -17.60 5.84 7.43
CA GLY A 278 -18.49 6.75 8.16
C GLY A 278 -19.65 6.09 8.90
N LYS A 279 -19.72 4.75 8.93
CA LYS A 279 -20.82 4.00 9.59
C LYS A 279 -20.39 3.22 10.82
N GLN A 280 -19.18 3.44 11.34
CA GLN A 280 -18.64 2.70 12.49
C GLN A 280 -19.53 2.82 13.74
N GLN A 281 -19.98 4.05 14.07
CA GLN A 281 -20.84 4.27 15.23
C GLN A 281 -22.21 3.61 15.06
N ALA A 282 -22.79 3.67 13.86
CA ALA A 282 -24.06 3.02 13.55
C ALA A 282 -23.96 1.49 13.67
N VAL A 283 -22.87 0.90 13.18
CA VAL A 283 -22.59 -0.54 13.35
C VAL A 283 -22.41 -0.87 14.83
N ALA A 284 -21.66 -0.07 15.60
CA ALA A 284 -21.47 -0.31 17.02
C ALA A 284 -22.79 -0.29 17.79
N ALA A 285 -23.65 0.71 17.54
CA ALA A 285 -24.97 0.81 18.16
C ALA A 285 -25.85 -0.39 17.80
N ALA A 286 -25.88 -0.78 16.52
CA ALA A 286 -26.64 -1.94 16.07
C ALA A 286 -26.16 -3.25 16.72
N LEU A 287 -24.86 -3.42 16.91
CA LEU A 287 -24.29 -4.58 17.60
C LEU A 287 -24.66 -4.61 19.08
N CYS A 288 -24.58 -3.48 19.79
CA CYS A 288 -24.98 -3.42 21.20
C CYS A 288 -26.46 -3.78 21.39
N THR A 289 -27.32 -3.39 20.46
CA THR A 289 -28.75 -3.79 20.49
C THR A 289 -28.93 -5.27 20.17
N ALA A 290 -28.24 -5.79 19.16
CA ALA A 290 -28.41 -7.16 18.69
C ALA A 290 -27.73 -8.22 19.59
N PHE A 291 -26.72 -7.80 20.37
CA PHE A 291 -25.90 -8.66 21.23
C PHE A 291 -25.60 -7.94 22.57
N PRO A 292 -26.60 -7.80 23.46
CA PRO A 292 -26.46 -7.00 24.69
C PRO A 292 -25.39 -7.52 25.66
N GLU A 293 -25.07 -8.82 25.61
CA GLU A 293 -24.05 -9.46 26.45
C GLU A 293 -22.64 -9.44 25.81
N ALA A 294 -22.51 -8.98 24.56
CA ALA A 294 -21.23 -8.96 23.87
C ALA A 294 -20.42 -7.70 24.15
N ILE A 295 -19.10 -7.81 24.08
CA ILE A 295 -18.20 -6.66 24.16
C ILE A 295 -18.03 -6.07 22.76
N VAL A 296 -18.40 -4.82 22.55
CA VAL A 296 -18.17 -4.11 21.28
C VAL A 296 -17.00 -3.15 21.41
N ARG A 297 -15.92 -3.35 20.64
CA ARG A 297 -14.69 -2.55 20.68
C ARG A 297 -14.39 -1.93 19.32
N PRO A 298 -14.41 -0.60 19.17
CA PRO A 298 -13.83 0.05 18.01
C PRO A 298 -12.29 -0.07 18.07
N TRP A 299 -11.66 -0.32 16.93
CA TRP A 299 -10.21 -0.43 16.80
C TRP A 299 -9.70 0.40 15.63
N ASP A 300 -9.03 1.52 15.91
CA ASP A 300 -8.57 2.48 14.91
C ASP A 300 -7.05 2.68 14.95
N SER A 301 -6.48 2.95 13.78
CA SER A 301 -5.11 3.43 13.60
C SER A 301 -4.85 4.84 14.19
N THR A 302 -5.89 5.69 14.31
CA THR A 302 -5.74 7.11 14.68
C THR A 302 -5.84 7.39 16.18
N THR A 303 -6.28 6.43 17.00
CA THR A 303 -6.27 6.54 18.46
C THR A 303 -4.85 6.53 19.07
N ARG A 304 -3.81 6.54 18.22
CA ARG A 304 -2.40 6.59 18.58
C ARG A 304 -1.81 7.98 18.84
N ALA A 305 -2.60 9.07 18.73
CA ALA A 305 -2.02 10.42 18.65
C ALA A 305 -2.66 11.52 19.52
N GLU A 306 -3.51 11.19 20.50
CA GLU A 306 -4.11 12.21 21.39
C GLU A 306 -3.84 11.88 22.87
N SER A 307 -2.57 11.86 23.27
CA SER A 307 -2.17 11.92 24.69
C SER A 307 -0.74 12.47 24.79
N GLY A 308 -0.59 13.76 24.46
CA GLY A 308 0.59 14.56 24.81
C GLY A 308 0.26 15.51 25.96
N GLY A 309 -0.32 14.99 27.05
CA GLY A 309 -0.74 15.76 28.22
C GLY A 309 -0.63 14.91 29.48
N ASP A 310 -0.16 15.55 30.53
CA ASP A 310 0.30 15.04 31.82
C ASP A 310 -0.53 13.94 32.50
N ASP A 311 0.24 13.09 33.19
CA ASP A 311 0.01 12.49 34.50
C ASP A 311 -1.44 12.21 34.96
N THR A 312 -1.82 10.92 34.95
CA THR A 312 -2.17 10.10 36.12
C THR A 312 -3.07 8.92 35.74
N SER A 313 -2.57 7.70 35.99
CA SER A 313 -3.32 6.45 36.23
C SER A 313 -4.57 6.15 35.39
N SER A 314 -4.40 5.52 34.22
CA SER A 314 -5.07 4.26 33.86
C SER A 314 -4.53 3.77 32.51
N GLY A 315 -4.06 2.52 32.47
CA GLY A 315 -3.22 1.97 31.40
C GLY A 315 -3.84 2.09 30.00
N ARG A 316 -3.06 2.64 29.07
CA ARG A 316 -3.21 2.38 27.63
C ARG A 316 -1.83 2.09 27.06
N VAL A 317 -1.44 0.82 27.20
CA VAL A 317 -0.33 0.25 26.46
C VAL A 317 -0.76 0.19 24.98
N ASP A 318 0.17 0.42 24.06
CA ASP A 318 0.05 0.11 22.63
C ASP A 318 -0.26 -1.39 22.44
N GLU A 319 -1.48 -1.84 22.73
CA GLU A 319 -1.82 -3.26 22.66
C GLU A 319 -1.82 -3.71 21.21
N ASP A 320 -0.99 -4.69 20.86
CA ASP A 320 -1.13 -5.39 19.59
C ASP A 320 -2.46 -6.13 19.64
N ILE A 321 -3.30 -5.97 18.64
CA ILE A 321 -4.57 -6.71 18.56
C ILE A 321 -4.35 -8.23 18.65
N ASN A 322 -3.18 -8.72 18.23
CA ASN A 322 -2.84 -10.12 18.41
C ASN A 322 -2.81 -10.57 19.88
N ASP A 323 -2.63 -9.66 20.84
CA ASP A 323 -2.67 -9.99 22.26
C ASP A 323 -4.12 -10.32 22.68
N LEU A 324 -5.09 -9.52 22.23
CA LEU A 324 -6.52 -9.84 22.35
C LEU A 324 -6.87 -11.17 21.65
N LEU A 325 -6.34 -11.41 20.45
CA LEU A 325 -6.71 -12.57 19.63
C LEU A 325 -6.12 -13.90 20.11
N LYS A 326 -5.11 -13.87 20.99
CA LYS A 326 -4.52 -15.07 21.61
C LYS A 326 -5.36 -15.63 22.75
N GLU A 327 -6.23 -14.83 23.34
CA GLU A 327 -7.00 -15.21 24.53
C GLU A 327 -8.35 -15.81 24.15
N LYS A 328 -8.76 -16.86 24.87
CA LYS A 328 -10.10 -17.44 24.69
C LYS A 328 -11.12 -16.48 25.31
N PRO A 329 -12.11 -15.98 24.55
CA PRO A 329 -13.09 -15.05 25.09
C PRO A 329 -14.10 -15.77 26.00
N THR A 330 -14.53 -15.11 27.08
CA THR A 330 -15.59 -15.58 27.99
C THR A 330 -16.99 -15.18 27.52
N GLN A 331 -17.09 -14.16 26.67
CA GLN A 331 -18.31 -13.69 26.01
C GLN A 331 -17.97 -13.20 24.59
N HIS A 332 -18.94 -13.10 23.69
CA HIS A 332 -18.64 -12.68 22.32
C HIS A 332 -18.00 -11.28 22.31
N ILE A 333 -16.96 -11.10 21.49
CA ILE A 333 -16.27 -9.82 21.34
C ILE A 333 -16.36 -9.38 19.89
N PHE A 334 -16.97 -8.23 19.62
CA PHE A 334 -16.99 -7.60 18.31
C PHE A 334 -15.90 -6.53 18.22
N VAL A 335 -14.95 -6.72 17.31
CA VAL A 335 -13.90 -5.75 17.00
C VAL A 335 -14.27 -5.04 15.70
N ILE A 336 -14.53 -3.73 15.78
CA ILE A 336 -14.85 -2.90 14.61
C ILE A 336 -13.59 -2.20 14.12
N LEU A 337 -13.03 -2.69 13.02
CA LEU A 337 -11.81 -2.17 12.43
C LEU A 337 -12.04 -0.87 11.67
N LYS A 338 -11.16 0.11 11.90
CA LYS A 338 -11.02 1.32 11.09
C LYS A 338 -9.56 1.52 10.70
N ASN A 339 -9.31 1.55 9.40
CA ASN A 339 -7.98 1.79 8.81
C ASN A 339 -6.85 0.87 9.32
N MET A 340 -7.18 -0.34 9.77
CA MET A 340 -6.25 -1.32 10.36
C MET A 340 -6.32 -2.65 9.62
N PHE A 341 -5.25 -3.45 9.70
CA PHE A 341 -5.08 -4.70 8.94
C PHE A 341 -5.09 -4.54 7.42
N TYR A 342 -4.43 -3.50 6.92
CA TYR A 342 -3.95 -3.53 5.54
C TYR A 342 -2.76 -4.51 5.41
N ALA A 343 -2.25 -4.73 4.19
CA ALA A 343 -1.14 -5.65 3.88
C ALA A 343 -0.05 -5.69 4.99
N SER A 344 0.58 -6.86 5.21
CA SER A 344 1.73 -7.13 6.13
C SER A 344 1.47 -7.88 7.44
N LYS A 345 0.37 -7.65 8.18
CA LYS A 345 0.22 -8.27 9.51
C LYS A 345 -0.26 -9.73 9.47
N THR A 346 0.42 -10.61 10.22
CA THR A 346 -0.11 -11.92 10.59
C THR A 346 -1.13 -11.74 11.72
N MET A 347 -2.20 -12.53 11.68
CA MET A 347 -3.30 -12.47 12.63
C MET A 347 -3.48 -13.86 13.26
N TYR A 348 -3.51 -13.91 14.59
CA TYR A 348 -3.98 -15.08 15.33
C TYR A 348 -5.50 -15.19 15.18
N ASP A 349 -5.99 -16.34 14.73
CA ASP A 349 -7.40 -16.50 14.40
C ASP A 349 -8.07 -17.68 15.11
N ARG A 350 -7.36 -18.35 16.03
CA ARG A 350 -7.84 -19.53 16.77
C ARG A 350 -9.23 -19.33 17.40
N TYR A 351 -9.49 -18.15 17.95
CA TYR A 351 -10.76 -17.81 18.60
C TYR A 351 -11.64 -16.88 17.76
N VAL A 352 -11.28 -16.65 16.49
CA VAL A 352 -12.06 -15.78 15.61
C VAL A 352 -13.20 -16.57 14.96
N GLY A 353 -14.44 -16.11 15.19
CA GLY A 353 -15.65 -16.70 14.66
C GLY A 353 -16.04 -16.12 13.30
N VAL A 354 -16.33 -14.82 13.25
CA VAL A 354 -16.79 -14.15 12.02
C VAL A 354 -15.79 -13.07 11.61
N MET A 355 -15.47 -13.03 10.33
CA MET A 355 -14.76 -11.93 9.70
C MET A 355 -15.67 -11.27 8.67
N TRP A 356 -16.12 -10.05 8.94
CA TRP A 356 -17.02 -9.31 8.06
C TRP A 356 -16.27 -8.16 7.41
N ASP A 357 -16.01 -8.25 6.10
CA ASP A 357 -15.32 -7.19 5.38
C ASP A 357 -16.28 -6.10 4.90
N ARG A 358 -15.81 -5.17 4.07
CA ARG A 358 -16.67 -4.27 3.29
C ARG A 358 -16.45 -4.54 1.81
N VAL A 359 -17.46 -4.32 0.96
CA VAL A 359 -17.22 -4.28 -0.49
C VAL A 359 -16.40 -3.04 -0.79
N GLY A 360 -15.08 -3.21 -0.97
CA GLY A 360 -14.21 -2.16 -1.49
C GLY A 360 -14.26 -2.12 -3.01
N GLY A 361 -13.92 -0.96 -3.58
CA GLY A 361 -13.92 -0.77 -5.04
C GLY A 361 -12.75 -1.42 -5.79
N LYS A 362 -11.82 -2.11 -5.10
CA LYS A 362 -10.65 -2.75 -5.71
C LYS A 362 -10.42 -4.15 -5.14
N ASP A 363 -10.26 -5.11 -6.04
CA ASP A 363 -10.06 -6.53 -5.68
C ASP A 363 -8.77 -6.76 -4.88
N ASP A 364 -7.67 -6.12 -5.24
CA ASP A 364 -6.39 -6.25 -4.52
C ASP A 364 -6.52 -5.90 -3.03
N THR A 365 -7.21 -4.80 -2.75
CA THR A 365 -7.44 -4.28 -1.41
C THR A 365 -8.40 -5.20 -0.63
N ASN A 366 -9.43 -5.72 -1.30
CA ASN A 366 -10.39 -6.65 -0.70
C ASN A 366 -9.74 -8.01 -0.39
N LEU A 367 -8.91 -8.53 -1.29
CA LEU A 367 -8.17 -9.78 -1.09
C LEU A 367 -7.21 -9.65 0.10
N GLN A 368 -6.44 -8.56 0.17
CA GLN A 368 -5.43 -8.36 1.21
C GLN A 368 -6.00 -7.94 2.57
N SER A 369 -7.31 -7.74 2.64
CA SER A 369 -8.07 -7.47 3.85
C SER A 369 -8.29 -8.77 4.66
N LEU A 370 -9.46 -8.98 5.26
CA LEU A 370 -9.73 -10.07 6.19
C LEU A 370 -9.61 -11.44 5.53
N LEU A 371 -10.05 -11.58 4.27
CA LEU A 371 -9.92 -12.82 3.51
C LEU A 371 -8.45 -13.28 3.43
N GLY A 372 -7.54 -12.39 3.04
CA GLY A 372 -6.11 -12.69 2.97
C GLY A 372 -5.47 -12.94 4.33
N ARG A 373 -6.08 -12.49 5.43
CA ARG A 373 -5.64 -12.78 6.81
C ARG A 373 -6.14 -14.13 7.32
N ALA A 374 -7.22 -14.65 6.74
CA ALA A 374 -7.71 -15.99 7.00
C ALA A 374 -6.97 -17.06 6.18
N CYS A 375 -6.23 -16.68 5.13
CA CYS A 375 -5.34 -17.59 4.41
C CYS A 375 -4.02 -17.79 5.18
N GLY A 376 -3.35 -18.93 5.00
CA GLY A 376 -2.06 -19.20 5.64
C GLY A 376 -1.96 -20.56 6.33
N TYR A 377 -0.82 -20.80 6.97
CA TYR A 377 -0.60 -21.98 7.83
C TYR A 377 -1.15 -21.74 9.24
N LYS A 378 -1.55 -22.82 9.92
CA LYS A 378 -2.04 -22.82 11.31
C LYS A 378 -3.22 -21.85 11.51
N LYS A 379 -4.10 -21.77 10.51
CA LYS A 379 -5.30 -20.93 10.53
C LYS A 379 -6.47 -21.66 11.15
N SER A 380 -7.44 -20.90 11.64
CA SER A 380 -8.69 -21.43 12.17
C SER A 380 -9.42 -22.21 11.09
N SER A 381 -9.92 -23.39 11.46
CA SER A 381 -10.75 -24.24 10.63
C SER A 381 -12.24 -23.86 10.65
N THR A 382 -12.66 -22.95 11.55
CA THR A 382 -14.07 -22.66 11.81
C THR A 382 -14.51 -21.23 11.44
N THR A 383 -13.58 -20.31 11.21
CA THR A 383 -13.94 -18.91 10.91
C THR A 383 -14.77 -18.77 9.64
N VAL A 384 -15.88 -18.04 9.72
CA VAL A 384 -16.72 -17.66 8.58
C VAL A 384 -16.33 -16.26 8.09
N ILE A 385 -16.22 -16.07 6.79
CA ILE A 385 -15.72 -14.83 6.18
C ILE A 385 -16.75 -14.29 5.19
N TYR A 386 -17.18 -13.05 5.41
CA TYR A 386 -18.00 -12.29 4.48
C TYR A 386 -17.11 -11.36 3.66
N THR A 387 -17.13 -11.55 2.35
CA THR A 387 -16.28 -10.79 1.42
C THR A 387 -16.98 -10.71 0.06
N SER A 388 -16.39 -9.97 -0.88
CA SER A 388 -16.96 -9.83 -2.21
C SER A 388 -16.84 -11.14 -3.00
N SER A 389 -17.97 -11.64 -3.50
CA SER A 389 -17.99 -12.85 -4.34
C SER A 389 -17.23 -12.66 -5.65
N GLN A 390 -17.30 -11.46 -6.22
CA GLN A 390 -16.59 -11.12 -7.45
C GLN A 390 -15.08 -11.20 -7.23
N THR A 391 -14.58 -10.57 -6.15
CA THR A 391 -13.17 -10.59 -5.78
C THR A 391 -12.64 -12.03 -5.63
N VAL A 392 -13.39 -12.90 -4.94
CA VAL A 392 -13.04 -14.32 -4.76
C VAL A 392 -12.99 -15.05 -6.10
N THR A 393 -14.01 -14.88 -6.94
CA THR A 393 -14.12 -15.54 -8.25
C THR A 393 -12.97 -15.14 -9.17
N ASN A 394 -12.69 -13.84 -9.21
CA ASN A 394 -11.58 -13.26 -9.96
C ASN A 394 -10.25 -13.86 -9.53
N TYR A 395 -9.98 -13.89 -8.23
CA TYR A 395 -8.76 -14.48 -7.67
C TYR A 395 -8.60 -15.96 -8.00
N LEU A 396 -9.64 -16.78 -7.81
CA LEU A 396 -9.57 -18.22 -8.07
C LEU A 396 -9.38 -18.52 -9.55
N THR A 397 -10.10 -17.82 -10.43
CA THR A 397 -9.94 -17.94 -11.88
C THR A 397 -8.52 -17.60 -12.28
N PHE A 398 -8.01 -16.49 -11.77
CA PHE A 398 -6.66 -16.03 -12.03
C PHE A 398 -5.59 -17.03 -11.56
N TRP A 399 -5.66 -17.50 -10.31
CA TRP A 399 -4.70 -18.46 -9.76
C TRP A 399 -4.76 -19.81 -10.49
N ARG A 400 -5.95 -20.27 -10.89
CA ARG A 400 -6.07 -21.49 -11.70
C ARG A 400 -5.41 -21.32 -13.08
N GLU A 401 -5.64 -20.20 -13.75
CA GLU A 401 -5.13 -19.99 -15.11
C GLU A 401 -3.62 -19.72 -15.18
N VAL A 402 -3.06 -18.95 -14.24
CA VAL A 402 -1.65 -18.55 -14.30
C VAL A 402 -0.72 -19.65 -13.75
N ILE A 403 -1.22 -20.54 -12.89
CA ILE A 403 -0.37 -21.38 -12.05
C ILE A 403 -0.60 -22.89 -12.20
N SER A 404 -1.72 -23.35 -12.80
CA SER A 404 -1.98 -24.80 -12.97
C SER A 404 -1.18 -25.51 -14.08
N GLY A 405 -0.24 -24.85 -14.74
CA GLY A 405 0.82 -25.54 -15.50
C GLY A 405 0.59 -25.76 -16.99
N SER A 406 -0.46 -25.23 -17.60
CA SER A 406 -0.35 -24.83 -19.01
C SER A 406 0.62 -23.65 -19.02
N ALA A 407 1.78 -23.81 -19.69
CA ALA A 407 2.83 -22.80 -19.83
C ALA A 407 2.20 -21.40 -19.80
N ALA A 408 2.65 -20.51 -18.90
CA ALA A 408 2.20 -19.12 -18.87
C ALA A 408 2.15 -18.67 -20.34
N PRO A 409 0.95 -18.35 -20.89
CA PRO A 409 0.78 -18.29 -22.33
C PRO A 409 1.88 -17.39 -22.88
N ALA A 410 2.67 -17.89 -23.84
CA ALA A 410 3.60 -17.03 -24.55
C ALA A 410 2.75 -15.88 -25.12
N GLY A 411 2.92 -14.69 -24.56
CA GLY A 411 1.99 -13.57 -24.79
C GLY A 411 0.67 -13.70 -24.01
N LEU A 412 0.72 -13.57 -22.68
CA LEU A 412 -0.47 -13.18 -21.91
C LEU A 412 -0.97 -11.84 -22.46
N ASP A 413 -2.03 -11.87 -23.26
CA ASP A 413 -2.71 -10.68 -23.75
C ASP A 413 -3.18 -9.86 -22.56
N ALA A 414 -2.56 -8.68 -22.37
CA ALA A 414 -2.88 -7.76 -21.30
C ALA A 414 -4.37 -7.38 -21.27
N ALA A 415 -5.07 -7.41 -22.42
CA ALA A 415 -6.51 -7.19 -22.49
C ALA A 415 -7.34 -8.30 -21.80
N ARG A 416 -6.82 -9.53 -21.70
CA ARG A 416 -7.46 -10.63 -20.95
C ARG A 416 -7.25 -10.51 -19.44
N LEU A 417 -6.25 -9.74 -19.00
CA LEU A 417 -5.98 -9.42 -17.59
C LEU A 417 -6.82 -8.24 -17.09
N ASP A 418 -7.13 -7.28 -17.97
CA ASP A 418 -7.95 -6.09 -17.66
C ASP A 418 -9.35 -6.40 -17.11
N ASN A 419 -9.93 -7.51 -17.52
CA ASN A 419 -11.27 -7.92 -17.11
C ASN A 419 -11.28 -8.75 -15.83
N LYS A 420 -10.11 -9.15 -15.31
CA LYS A 420 -10.02 -10.12 -14.19
C LYS A 420 -9.70 -9.49 -12.84
N MET A 421 -9.38 -8.19 -12.78
CA MET A 421 -9.40 -7.37 -11.55
C MET A 421 -9.73 -5.91 -11.89
N PRO A 422 -11.01 -5.51 -11.89
CA PRO A 422 -11.44 -4.19 -12.34
C PRO A 422 -10.82 -3.08 -11.49
N GLY A 423 -9.98 -2.25 -12.11
CA GLY A 423 -9.33 -1.11 -11.48
C GLY A 423 -8.25 -0.44 -12.34
N GLN A 424 -7.74 -1.12 -13.37
CA GLN A 424 -6.81 -0.59 -14.37
C GLN A 424 -7.11 -1.26 -15.72
N ARG A 425 -7.13 -0.50 -16.82
CA ARG A 425 -7.40 -1.01 -18.19
C ARG A 425 -6.18 -0.73 -19.09
N VAL A 426 -5.74 -1.74 -19.84
CA VAL A 426 -4.82 -1.69 -20.97
C VAL A 426 -5.63 -1.53 -22.25
N LYS A 427 -5.59 -0.34 -22.84
CA LYS A 427 -6.21 -0.15 -24.16
C LYS A 427 -5.19 -0.53 -25.24
N ALA A 428 -5.57 -1.41 -26.15
CA ALA A 428 -4.82 -1.63 -27.37
C ALA A 428 -4.66 -0.28 -28.11
N ALA A 429 -3.47 0.00 -28.63
CA ALA A 429 -3.27 1.18 -29.46
C ALA A 429 -4.12 1.04 -30.73
N ALA A 430 -4.89 2.07 -31.06
CA ALA A 430 -5.56 2.11 -32.36
C ALA A 430 -4.46 2.11 -33.44
N GLY A 431 -4.47 1.10 -34.32
CA GLY A 431 -3.54 0.99 -35.45
C GLY A 431 -2.36 0.02 -35.30
N GLY A 432 -2.43 -0.98 -34.41
CA GLY A 432 -1.43 -2.07 -34.38
C GLY A 432 -0.08 -1.71 -33.73
N GLY A 433 0.01 -0.58 -33.03
CA GLY A 433 1.17 -0.23 -32.20
C GLY A 433 1.19 -0.95 -30.84
N ALA A 434 2.35 -0.95 -30.18
CA ALA A 434 2.54 -1.56 -28.87
C ALA A 434 1.53 -1.00 -27.82
N PRO A 435 0.93 -1.86 -26.98
CA PRO A 435 -0.07 -1.43 -26.00
C PRO A 435 0.51 -0.41 -25.02
N THR A 436 -0.29 0.59 -24.63
CA THR A 436 0.13 1.61 -23.65
C THR A 436 -0.69 1.46 -22.37
N LEU A 437 0.02 1.35 -21.25
CA LEU A 437 -0.57 1.25 -19.92
C LEU A 437 -1.08 2.63 -19.47
N ARG A 438 -2.39 2.83 -19.35
CA ARG A 438 -2.96 4.01 -18.67
C ARG A 438 -3.62 3.62 -17.36
N VAL A 439 -3.25 4.33 -16.29
CA VAL A 439 -3.92 4.22 -14.99
C VAL A 439 -5.27 4.92 -15.11
N ALA A 440 -6.37 4.19 -14.91
CA ALA A 440 -7.64 4.84 -14.67
C ALA A 440 -7.55 5.60 -13.34
N GLN A 441 -7.48 6.92 -13.38
CA GLN A 441 -7.72 7.74 -12.21
C GLN A 441 -9.17 7.55 -11.79
N THR A 442 -9.40 6.68 -10.81
CA THR A 442 -10.64 6.68 -10.06
C THR A 442 -10.58 7.87 -9.11
N TYR A 443 -11.07 9.01 -9.60
CA TYR A 443 -11.52 10.08 -8.73
C TYR A 443 -12.68 9.53 -7.89
N ALA A 444 -12.46 9.41 -6.58
CA ALA A 444 -13.59 9.48 -5.66
C ALA A 444 -14.11 10.92 -5.70
N MET A 445 -15.11 11.17 -6.54
CA MET A 445 -15.88 12.41 -6.47
C MET A 445 -16.77 12.34 -5.21
N PRO A 446 -16.92 13.45 -4.47
CA PRO A 446 -17.99 13.57 -3.49
C PRO A 446 -19.33 13.48 -4.22
N GLY A 447 -20.26 12.70 -3.67
CA GLY A 447 -21.62 12.61 -4.20
C GLY A 447 -22.28 13.98 -4.25
N GLY A 448 -22.67 14.40 -5.44
CA GLY A 448 -23.56 15.52 -5.72
C GLY A 448 -24.33 15.18 -6.98
N GLY A 449 -25.64 15.06 -6.85
CA GLY A 449 -26.53 14.62 -7.93
C GLY A 449 -26.60 15.61 -9.10
N GLY A 450 -26.83 15.03 -10.28
CA GLY A 450 -27.67 15.58 -11.35
C GLY A 450 -27.26 16.90 -12.01
N GLY A 451 -26.82 16.79 -13.28
CA GLY A 451 -27.24 17.73 -14.32
C GLY A 451 -26.15 18.39 -15.16
N GLY A 452 -25.89 17.84 -16.35
CA GLY A 452 -25.69 18.61 -17.60
C GLY A 452 -24.29 19.13 -17.99
N GLY A 453 -23.63 18.40 -18.90
CA GLY A 453 -23.00 18.94 -20.13
C GLY A 453 -21.64 19.68 -20.09
N ASP A 454 -20.64 19.07 -20.77
CA ASP A 454 -19.42 19.62 -21.43
C ASP A 454 -18.63 20.78 -20.79
N GLY A 455 -17.32 20.74 -20.54
CA GLY A 455 -16.20 19.87 -20.90
C GLY A 455 -14.90 20.71 -20.75
N GLY A 456 -13.78 20.16 -20.24
CA GLY A 456 -12.48 20.88 -20.27
C GLY A 456 -11.46 20.68 -19.13
N VAL A 457 -10.86 19.48 -19.07
CA VAL A 457 -9.44 19.11 -18.77
C VAL A 457 -8.49 19.95 -17.85
N VAL A 458 -7.84 19.23 -16.90
CA VAL A 458 -6.39 19.19 -16.50
C VAL A 458 -6.07 19.40 -14.98
N GLU A 459 -5.51 18.34 -14.36
CA GLU A 459 -4.86 18.16 -13.03
C GLU A 459 -3.55 18.96 -12.80
N PRO A 460 -2.94 19.17 -11.58
CA PRO A 460 -2.55 18.15 -10.56
C PRO A 460 -2.31 18.71 -9.10
N PRO A 461 -1.30 18.27 -8.30
CA PRO A 461 -1.13 17.10 -7.44
C PRO A 461 -1.23 17.41 -5.91
N ALA A 462 -1.43 16.37 -5.07
CA ALA A 462 -1.41 16.51 -3.60
C ALA A 462 -0.01 16.82 -3.03
N ARG A 463 0.07 17.87 -2.20
CA ARG A 463 1.29 18.51 -1.69
C ARG A 463 2.02 17.76 -0.59
N VAL A 464 3.35 17.80 -0.65
CA VAL A 464 4.25 17.68 0.51
C VAL A 464 3.85 18.74 1.55
N LYS A 465 3.60 18.34 2.81
CA LYS A 465 3.45 19.31 3.92
C LYS A 465 4.79 20.04 4.06
N LYS A 466 4.82 21.29 3.59
CA LYS A 466 5.95 22.21 3.75
C LYS A 466 6.04 22.59 5.23
N ASN A 467 7.25 22.71 5.77
CA ASN A 467 7.43 23.36 7.06
C ASN A 467 6.85 24.78 6.95
N GLU A 468 5.94 25.12 7.85
CA GLU A 468 5.25 26.41 7.85
C GLU A 468 6.19 27.55 8.28
N ASP A 469 7.37 27.23 8.83
CA ASP A 469 8.41 28.16 9.26
C ASP A 469 9.18 28.81 8.09
N ASP A 470 8.99 28.33 6.85
CA ASP A 470 9.65 28.87 5.66
C ASP A 470 8.94 30.11 5.08
N TYR A 471 8.00 30.74 5.80
CA TYR A 471 7.15 31.79 5.24
C TYR A 471 6.99 33.02 6.14
N LEU A 472 7.14 34.21 5.53
CA LEU A 472 6.77 35.50 6.11
C LEU A 472 5.42 35.94 5.55
N ALA A 473 4.51 36.39 6.42
CA ALA A 473 3.19 36.88 6.03
C ALA A 473 2.98 38.33 6.49
N GLU A 474 2.55 39.18 5.57
CA GLU A 474 2.19 40.59 5.78
C GLU A 474 0.74 40.81 5.36
N THR A 475 0.03 41.72 6.02
CA THR A 475 -1.37 42.03 5.74
C THR A 475 -1.53 43.53 5.48
N HIS A 476 -2.25 43.89 4.41
CA HIS A 476 -2.56 45.27 4.04
C HIS A 476 -4.05 45.43 3.79
N GLU A 477 -4.61 46.58 4.16
CA GLU A 477 -6.03 46.87 4.04
C GLU A 477 -6.27 48.04 3.08
N PHE A 478 -7.37 47.95 2.34
CA PHE A 478 -7.77 48.93 1.33
C PHE A 478 -9.27 49.19 1.44
N ALA A 479 -9.68 50.42 1.15
CA ALA A 479 -11.09 50.81 1.19
C ALA A 479 -11.85 50.35 -0.07
N SER A 480 -11.12 50.11 -1.17
CA SER A 480 -11.71 49.68 -2.44
C SER A 480 -10.88 48.61 -3.15
N PHE A 481 -11.53 47.82 -4.01
CA PHE A 481 -10.84 46.87 -4.88
C PHE A 481 -9.88 47.58 -5.85
N ALA A 482 -10.23 48.79 -6.30
CA ALA A 482 -9.39 49.59 -7.18
C ALA A 482 -8.03 49.91 -6.53
N GLU A 483 -8.03 50.37 -5.29
CA GLU A 483 -6.81 50.60 -4.50
C GLU A 483 -6.01 49.30 -4.30
N ALA A 484 -6.68 48.22 -3.91
CA ALA A 484 -6.07 46.91 -3.72
C ALA A 484 -5.37 46.41 -5.01
N LYS A 485 -6.00 46.63 -6.18
CA LYS A 485 -5.50 46.21 -7.50
C LYS A 485 -4.30 47.03 -7.97
N VAL A 486 -4.26 48.32 -7.63
CA VAL A 486 -3.07 49.17 -7.86
C VAL A 486 -1.88 48.63 -7.06
N TRP A 487 -2.10 48.26 -5.80
CA TRP A 487 -1.06 47.71 -4.93
C TRP A 487 -0.59 46.31 -5.37
N ALA A 488 -1.51 45.41 -5.74
CA ALA A 488 -1.18 44.06 -6.23
C ALA A 488 -1.77 43.79 -7.62
N ARG A 489 -0.93 43.96 -8.65
CA ARG A 489 -1.33 43.80 -10.07
C ARG A 489 -1.88 42.42 -10.48
N ARG A 490 -1.64 41.37 -9.67
CA ARG A 490 -2.05 39.98 -9.96
C ARG A 490 -3.09 39.45 -8.97
N ILE A 491 -4.14 40.25 -8.72
CA ILE A 491 -5.31 39.81 -7.95
C ILE A 491 -6.57 39.84 -8.83
N HIS A 492 -7.46 38.89 -8.61
CA HIS A 492 -8.75 38.83 -9.28
C HIS A 492 -9.81 39.56 -8.46
N GLU A 493 -10.76 40.16 -9.16
CA GLU A 493 -11.91 40.79 -8.53
C GLU A 493 -12.80 39.72 -7.89
N PRO A 494 -13.18 39.86 -6.61
CA PRO A 494 -14.07 38.91 -5.97
C PRO A 494 -15.46 38.95 -6.62
N LYS A 495 -16.12 37.80 -6.74
CA LYS A 495 -17.49 37.73 -7.25
C LYS A 495 -18.42 38.52 -6.35
N GLN A 496 -19.31 39.31 -6.91
CA GLN A 496 -20.39 39.96 -6.17
C GLN A 496 -21.68 39.15 -6.27
N ILE A 497 -22.43 39.08 -5.16
CA ILE A 497 -23.79 38.53 -5.08
C ILE A 497 -24.61 39.52 -4.26
N ASN A 498 -25.70 40.04 -4.85
CA ASN A 498 -26.58 41.03 -4.22
C ASN A 498 -25.84 42.28 -3.69
N GLY A 499 -24.82 42.76 -4.41
CA GLY A 499 -24.00 43.90 -4.02
C GLY A 499 -22.88 43.58 -3.03
N PHE A 500 -22.81 42.36 -2.49
CA PHE A 500 -21.75 41.93 -1.58
C PHE A 500 -20.70 41.11 -2.32
N TYR A 501 -19.44 41.52 -2.22
CA TYR A 501 -18.29 40.73 -2.59
C TYR A 501 -18.20 39.48 -1.72
N GLN A 502 -17.93 38.36 -2.38
CA GLN A 502 -17.78 37.06 -1.76
C GLN A 502 -16.30 36.70 -1.65
N THR A 503 -15.88 36.17 -0.50
CA THR A 503 -14.52 35.64 -0.32
C THR A 503 -14.51 34.11 -0.35
N SER A 504 -13.52 33.50 -1.00
CA SER A 504 -13.42 32.05 -1.22
C SER A 504 -12.35 31.37 -0.37
N THR A 505 -12.22 31.79 0.89
CA THR A 505 -11.17 31.30 1.81
C THR A 505 -11.30 29.82 2.19
N THR A 506 -12.51 29.23 2.08
CA THR A 506 -12.82 27.85 2.54
C THR A 506 -13.46 26.94 1.48
N GLY A 507 -13.32 27.29 0.19
CA GLY A 507 -13.84 26.47 -0.93
C GLY A 507 -15.29 26.78 -1.33
N ALA A 508 -16.09 27.39 -0.44
CA ALA A 508 -17.36 28.01 -0.79
C ALA A 508 -17.24 29.54 -0.65
N ALA A 509 -17.72 30.28 -1.65
CA ALA A 509 -17.74 31.74 -1.62
C ALA A 509 -18.79 32.22 -0.60
N LYS A 510 -18.38 33.07 0.35
CA LYS A 510 -19.26 33.59 1.42
C LYS A 510 -19.00 35.08 1.67
N THR A 511 -20.02 35.80 2.13
CA THR A 511 -19.87 37.12 2.77
C THR A 511 -19.42 36.89 4.22
N LEU A 512 -18.32 37.52 4.64
CA LEU A 512 -17.76 37.37 5.98
C LEU A 512 -17.61 38.73 6.67
N ARG A 513 -17.66 38.75 8.00
CA ARG A 513 -17.30 39.93 8.77
C ARG A 513 -15.79 40.19 8.71
N TYR A 514 -15.41 41.45 8.88
CA TYR A 514 -14.02 41.89 8.84
C TYR A 514 -13.13 41.18 9.88
N ASP A 515 -13.64 40.97 11.11
CA ASP A 515 -12.94 40.24 12.18
C ASP A 515 -12.71 38.76 11.83
N GLU A 516 -13.68 38.09 11.21
CA GLU A 516 -13.54 36.72 10.72
C GLU A 516 -12.46 36.59 9.64
N VAL A 517 -12.39 37.57 8.72
CA VAL A 517 -11.36 37.62 7.67
C VAL A 517 -9.99 37.90 8.26
N LEU A 518 -9.87 38.79 9.24
CA LEU A 518 -8.62 39.03 9.96
C LEU A 518 -8.13 37.78 10.69
N ALA A 519 -9.01 37.06 11.39
CA ALA A 519 -8.67 35.80 12.06
C ALA A 519 -8.18 34.74 11.06
N PHE A 520 -8.76 34.70 9.86
CA PHE A 520 -8.28 33.85 8.77
C PHE A 520 -6.89 34.28 8.27
N CYS A 521 -6.68 35.58 8.08
CA CYS A 521 -5.42 36.15 7.61
C CYS A 521 -4.27 35.99 8.63
N SER A 522 -4.57 36.01 9.93
CA SER A 522 -3.59 35.80 11.00
C SER A 522 -3.23 34.33 11.21
N GLY A 523 -4.05 33.40 10.72
CA GLY A 523 -3.80 31.96 10.81
C GLY A 523 -2.51 31.52 10.10
N LYS A 524 -1.72 30.68 10.78
CA LYS A 524 -0.47 30.09 10.23
C LYS A 524 -0.71 29.09 9.08
N LYS A 525 -1.93 28.55 8.97
CA LYS A 525 -2.28 27.56 7.94
C LYS A 525 -2.30 28.20 6.55
N THR A 526 -1.30 27.87 5.74
CA THR A 526 -1.21 28.29 4.33
C THR A 526 -1.84 27.27 3.37
N ALA A 527 -3.02 26.76 3.73
CA ALA A 527 -3.73 25.76 2.94
C ALA A 527 -4.00 26.28 1.51
N GLY A 528 -3.59 25.49 0.52
CA GLY A 528 -3.79 25.79 -0.89
C GLY A 528 -2.60 26.43 -1.62
N LEU A 529 -1.69 27.21 -0.97
CA LEU A 529 -0.53 27.85 -1.68
C LEU A 529 -0.90 28.49 -3.02
N PRO A 530 0.00 28.80 -3.97
CA PRO A 530 0.59 27.87 -4.95
C PRO A 530 2.03 27.46 -4.55
N LYS A 531 2.80 26.77 -5.41
CA LYS A 531 4.22 26.53 -5.12
C LYS A 531 4.95 27.87 -5.29
N ILE A 532 5.38 28.46 -4.18
CA ILE A 532 6.18 29.69 -4.16
C ILE A 532 7.66 29.29 -4.15
N ASP A 533 8.44 29.86 -5.06
CA ASP A 533 9.90 29.70 -5.05
C ASP A 533 10.52 30.55 -3.94
N VAL A 534 11.70 30.12 -3.47
CA VAL A 534 12.43 30.81 -2.40
C VAL A 534 12.71 32.27 -2.80
N GLY A 535 12.41 33.21 -1.91
CA GLY A 535 12.54 34.66 -2.15
C GLY A 535 11.42 35.27 -3.00
N LYS A 536 10.41 34.51 -3.41
CA LYS A 536 9.23 35.04 -4.12
C LYS A 536 8.05 35.22 -3.17
N SER A 537 7.14 36.13 -3.54
CA SER A 537 5.90 36.40 -2.81
C SER A 537 4.67 36.09 -3.66
N VAL A 538 3.56 35.75 -3.00
CA VAL A 538 2.22 35.72 -3.61
C VAL A 538 1.26 36.53 -2.76
N ASN A 539 0.28 37.16 -3.42
CA ASN A 539 -0.76 37.95 -2.77
C ASN A 539 -2.07 37.18 -2.79
N ARG A 540 -2.79 37.16 -1.66
CA ARG A 540 -4.18 36.68 -1.58
C ARG A 540 -5.08 37.82 -1.14
N LEU A 541 -6.07 38.12 -1.95
CA LEU A 541 -7.13 39.05 -1.62
C LEU A 541 -8.24 38.33 -0.85
N SER A 542 -8.69 38.92 0.24
CA SER A 542 -9.94 38.60 0.93
C SER A 542 -10.75 39.88 1.09
N VAL A 543 -12.04 39.74 1.34
CA VAL A 543 -12.95 40.86 1.57
C VAL A 543 -13.79 40.54 2.80
N GLY A 544 -13.85 41.48 3.72
CA GLY A 544 -14.67 41.39 4.93
C GLY A 544 -15.45 42.67 5.11
N TYR A 545 -16.54 42.60 5.86
CA TYR A 545 -17.45 43.72 6.07
C TYR A 545 -17.41 44.19 7.52
N LYS A 546 -17.31 45.51 7.74
CA LYS A 546 -17.49 46.07 9.08
C LYS A 546 -18.95 45.96 9.54
N ASP A 547 -19.89 45.96 8.58
CA ASP A 547 -21.32 45.79 8.81
C ASP A 547 -21.91 44.93 7.68
N LEU A 548 -22.36 43.70 8.00
CA LEU A 548 -22.91 42.77 7.01
C LEU A 548 -24.22 43.23 6.37
N SER A 549 -24.87 44.28 6.89
CA SER A 549 -26.05 44.88 6.27
C SER A 549 -25.71 45.92 5.20
N LYS A 550 -24.43 46.33 5.08
CA LYS A 550 -23.98 47.45 4.26
C LYS A 550 -22.87 47.04 3.30
N ALA A 551 -23.18 46.98 2.00
CA ALA A 551 -22.24 46.58 0.96
C ALA A 551 -21.03 47.54 0.79
N ASP A 552 -21.20 48.81 1.12
CA ASP A 552 -20.15 49.84 1.10
C ASP A 552 -19.21 49.77 2.33
N SER A 553 -19.53 48.96 3.34
CA SER A 553 -18.66 48.71 4.50
C SER A 553 -17.55 47.67 4.24
N ALA A 554 -17.36 47.29 2.98
CA ALA A 554 -16.35 46.34 2.54
C ALA A 554 -14.93 46.86 2.83
N VAL A 555 -14.09 45.97 3.35
CA VAL A 555 -12.65 46.18 3.52
C VAL A 555 -11.93 45.08 2.75
N PHE A 556 -11.03 45.49 1.86
CA PHE A 556 -10.24 44.59 1.04
C PHE A 556 -8.91 44.33 1.72
N ILE A 557 -8.64 43.07 2.04
CA ILE A 557 -7.47 42.67 2.81
C ILE A 557 -6.57 41.84 1.89
N ILE A 558 -5.36 42.32 1.63
CA ILE A 558 -4.33 41.56 0.91
C ILE A 558 -3.35 40.98 1.90
N ARG A 559 -3.26 39.64 1.92
CA ARG A 559 -2.20 38.90 2.61
C ARG A 559 -1.07 38.58 1.62
N ARG A 560 0.11 39.17 1.82
CA ARG A 560 1.33 38.87 1.07
C ARG A 560 2.11 37.78 1.79
N ILE A 561 2.43 36.70 1.09
CA ILE A 561 3.14 35.55 1.66
C ILE A 561 4.43 35.34 0.88
N THR A 562 5.56 35.49 1.56
CA THR A 562 6.91 35.38 0.99
C THR A 562 7.58 34.12 1.49
N ARG A 563 8.16 33.33 0.58
CA ARG A 563 8.96 32.17 0.98
C ARG A 563 10.37 32.60 1.38
N LEU A 564 10.74 32.32 2.61
CA LEU A 564 12.08 32.54 3.15
C LEU A 564 13.09 31.53 2.57
N LYS A 565 14.37 31.85 2.73
CA LYS A 565 15.50 31.06 2.21
C LYS A 565 15.78 29.81 3.01
#